data_AF-W7VP49-F1
#
_entry.id   AF-W7VP49-F1
#
_cell.length_a   1.000
_cell.length_b   1.000
_cell.length_c   1.000
_cell.angle_alpha   90.00
_cell.angle_beta   90.00
_cell.angle_gamma   90.00
#
_symmetry.space_group_name_H-M   'P 1'
#
loop_
_entity.id
_entity.type
_entity.pdbx_description
1 polymer ?
#
loop_
_entity_poly.entity_id
_entity_poly.type
_entity_poly.pdbx_seq_one_letter_code
_entity_poly.pdbx_strand_id
1 'polypeptide(L)' 'MLSPDMKLPQAMRLKESRRVPMWNGPIECRLFRFDLVAGSMREPG' A
#
# COMPACT_ATOMS: atom_id res chain seq x y z
N MET A 1 4.50 1.55 4.29
CA MET A 1 5.12 0.21 4.10
C MET A 1 6.00 0.23 2.88
N LEU A 2 7.27 -0.18 3.01
CA LEU A 2 8.22 -0.26 1.91
C LEU A 2 8.24 -1.68 1.34
N SER A 3 8.08 -1.84 0.04
CA SER A 3 8.13 -3.16 -0.62
C SER A 3 8.50 -3.05 -2.11
N PRO A 4 9.21 -4.06 -2.67
CA PRO A 4 9.36 -4.22 -4.11
C PRO A 4 8.14 -4.88 -4.77
N ASP A 5 7.24 -5.51 -3.99
CA ASP A 5 6.06 -6.20 -4.53
C ASP A 5 4.88 -5.24 -4.76
N MET A 6 4.48 -5.10 -6.02
CA MET A 6 3.34 -4.28 -6.45
C MET A 6 1.98 -4.88 -6.12
N LYS A 7 1.89 -6.18 -5.82
CA LYS A 7 0.66 -6.87 -5.43
C LYS A 7 0.40 -6.81 -3.92
N LEU A 8 1.35 -6.27 -3.15
CA LEU A 8 1.24 -6.19 -1.70
C LEU A 8 -0.05 -5.49 -1.21
N PRO A 9 -0.47 -4.31 -1.75
CA PRO A 9 -1.74 -3.70 -1.34
C PRO A 9 -2.95 -4.64 -1.51
N GLN A 10 -2.99 -5.37 -2.63
CA GLN A 10 -4.05 -6.33 -2.93
C GLN A 10 -4.03 -7.51 -1.95
N ALA A 11 -2.86 -8.08 -1.67
CA ALA A 11 -2.71 -9.18 -0.71
C ALA A 11 -3.14 -8.78 0.71
N MET A 12 -2.87 -7.52 1.09
CA MET A 12 -3.29 -6.95 2.37
C MET A 12 -4.78 -6.56 2.41
N ARG A 13 -5.47 -6.56 1.26
CA ARG A 13 -6.86 -6.07 1.13
C ARG A 13 -7.03 -4.61 1.56
N LEU A 14 -6.00 -3.79 1.34
CA LEU A 14 -6.01 -2.35 1.61
C LEU A 14 -5.77 -1.57 0.32
N LYS A 15 -6.47 -0.46 0.16
CA LYS A 15 -6.21 0.51 -0.91
C LYS A 15 -5.20 1.53 -0.43
N GLU A 16 -4.09 1.68 -1.15
CA GLU A 16 -3.09 2.69 -0.85
C GLU A 16 -3.62 4.11 -1.13
N SER A 17 -3.33 5.06 -0.24
CA SER A 17 -3.63 6.49 -0.45
C SER A 17 -2.48 7.24 -1.13
N ARG A 18 -1.27 6.69 -1.06
CA ARG A 18 -0.11 7.20 -1.81
C ARG A 18 0.87 6.06 -2.13
N ARG A 19 1.51 6.19 -3.29
CA ARG A 19 2.57 5.30 -3.76
C ARG A 19 3.75 6.14 -4.24
N VAL A 20 4.89 6.03 -3.56
CA VAL A 20 6.11 6.79 -3.90
C VAL A 20 7.21 5.83 -4.36
N PRO A 21 7.75 5.95 -5.59
CA PRO A 21 8.90 5.16 -6.03
C PRO A 21 10.15 5.56 -5.25
N MET A 22 10.99 4.58 -4.96
CA MET A 22 12.28 4.77 -4.30
C MET A 22 13.23 3.61 -4.57
N TRP A 23 14.49 3.79 -4.20
CA TRP A 23 15.53 2.80 -4.36
C TRP A 23 16.01 2.32 -2.98
N ASN A 24 15.88 1.02 -2.72
CA ASN A 24 16.48 0.38 -1.55
C ASN A 24 17.79 -0.29 -1.97
N GLY A 25 18.84 0.52 -2.16
CA GLY A 25 20.04 0.10 -2.88
C GLY A 25 19.72 -0.14 -4.37
N PRO A 26 20.15 -1.27 -4.98
CA PRO A 26 19.89 -1.55 -6.40
C PRO A 26 18.46 -2.02 -6.68
N ILE A 27 17.60 -2.13 -5.67
CA ILE A 27 16.23 -2.66 -5.81
C ILE A 27 15.26 -1.48 -5.96
N GLU A 28 14.47 -1.50 -7.03
CA GLU A 28 13.32 -0.60 -7.15
C GLU A 28 12.24 -1.02 -6.17
N CYS A 29 11.88 -0.13 -5.26
CA CYS A 29 10.83 -0.33 -4.27
C CYS A 29 9.82 0.81 -4.35
N ARG A 30 8.68 0.62 -3.69
CA ARG A 30 7.73 1.69 -3.45
C ARG A 30 7.37 1.79 -1.97
N LEU A 31 7.24 3.02 -1.49
CA LEU A 31 6.64 3.29 -0.19
C LEU A 31 5.15 3.51 -0.39
N PHE A 32 4.36 2.58 0.15
CA PHE A 32 2.92 2.63 0.20
C PHE A 32 2.46 3.31 1.50
N ARG A 33 1.54 4.26 1.39
CA ARG A 33 0.79 4.80 2.51
C ARG A 33 -0.62 4.19 2.50
N PHE A 34 -1.07 3.73 3.64
CA PHE A 34 -2.45 3.28 3.86
C PHE A 34 -3.04 4.15 4.96
N ASP A 35 -4.19 4.75 4.70
CA ASP A 35 -4.95 5.41 5.75
C ASP A 35 -5.88 4.37 6.37
N LEU A 36 -5.78 4.20 7.68
CA LEU A 36 -6.55 3.23 8.45
C LEU A 36 -7.71 3.95 9.15
N VAL A 37 -8.85 3.27 9.20
CA VAL A 37 -10.05 3.74 9.90
C VAL A 37 -10.52 2.67 10.87
N ALA A 38 -11.23 3.08 11.92
CA ALA A 38 -11.96 2.14 12.72
C ALA A 38 -13.12 1.54 11.89
N GLY A 39 -13.27 0.22 11.90
CA GLY A 39 -14.33 -0.48 11.16
C GLY A 39 -13.97 -0.84 9.71
N SER A 40 -14.88 -0.53 8.78
CA SER A 40 -14.82 -1.00 7.38
C SER A 40 -14.85 0.17 6.40
N MET A 41 -14.00 0.14 5.37
CA MET A 41 -14.04 1.05 4.21
C MET A 41 -15.06 0.63 3.13
N ARG A 42 -15.85 -0.42 3.38
CA ARG A 42 -16.94 -0.81 2.47
C ARG A 42 -18.13 0.12 2.66
N GLU A 43 -18.76 0.51 1.56
CA GLU A 43 -20.03 1.21 1.60
C GLU A 43 -21.11 0.29 2.21
N PRO A 44 -21.98 0.81 3.10
CA PRO A 44 -23.15 0.07 3.53
C PRO A 44 -24.06 -0.12 2.32
N GLY A 45 -24.42 -1.39 2.05
CA GLY A 45 -25.39 -1.78 1.02
C GLY A 45 -26.83 -1.63 1.50
#